data_AF-A0A969HEF0-F1
#
_entry.id   AF-A0A969HEF0-F1
#
_cell.length_a   1.000
_cell.length_b   1.000
_cell.length_c   1.000
_cell.angle_alpha   90.00
_cell.angle_beta   90.00
_cell.angle_gamma   90.00
#
_symmetry.space_group_name_H-M   'P 1'
#
loop_
_entity.id
_entity.type
_entity.pdbx_description
1 polymer ?
#
loop_
_entity_poly.entity_id
_entity_poly.type
_entity_poly.pdbx_seq_one_letter_code
_entity_poly.pdbx_strand_id
1 'polypeptide(L)' 'MREFLSDHNIEFAERNIRRDSEAKQYVMDTLGVEAVPLTMIDGEMVIGFDQARLESLLNIQRKM' A
#
# COMPACT_ATOMS: atom_id res chain seq x y z
N MET A 1 2.86 -3.12 6.90
CA MET A 1 1.96 -3.11 5.72
C MET A 1 1.45 -4.52 5.39
N ARG A 2 2.27 -5.42 4.83
CA ARG A 2 1.83 -6.79 4.50
C ARG A 2 1.20 -7.53 5.68
N GLU A 3 1.89 -7.54 6.82
CA GLU A 3 1.39 -8.17 8.05
C GLU A 3 0.04 -7.57 8.48
N PHE A 4 -0.06 -6.23 8.53
CA PHE A 4 -1.31 -5.54 8.82
C PHE A 4 -2.46 -5.97 7.89
N LEU A 5 -2.23 -6.00 6.57
CA LEU A 5 -3.27 -6.41 5.62
C LEU A 5 -3.64 -7.89 5.81
N SER A 6 -2.66 -8.77 6.00
CA SER A 6 -2.88 -10.19 6.27
C SER A 6 -3.65 -10.43 7.58
N ASP A 7 -3.32 -9.74 8.67
CA ASP A 7 -4.00 -9.85 9.97
C ASP A 7 -5.47 -9.45 9.87
N HIS A 8 -5.78 -8.48 9.00
CA HIS A 8 -7.14 -8.05 8.70
C HIS A 8 -7.83 -8.86 7.59
N ASN A 9 -7.21 -9.94 7.10
CA ASN A 9 -7.70 -10.79 6.01
C ASN A 9 -8.02 -9.99 4.72
N ILE A 10 -7.24 -8.94 4.46
CA ILE A 10 -7.32 -8.15 3.24
C ILE A 10 -6.45 -8.82 2.19
N GLU A 11 -7.04 -9.13 1.03
CA GLU A 11 -6.28 -9.60 -0.13
C GLU A 11 -5.49 -8.45 -0.75
N PHE A 12 -4.23 -8.69 -1.10
CA PHE A 12 -3.37 -7.69 -1.74
C PHE A 12 -2.39 -8.35 -2.69
N ALA A 13 -1.99 -7.59 -3.71
CA ALA A 13 -0.91 -7.97 -4.62
C ALA A 13 0.40 -7.29 -4.19
N GLU A 14 1.41 -8.07 -3.82
CA GLU A 14 2.74 -7.52 -3.53
C GLU A 14 3.54 -7.32 -4.83
N ARG A 15 4.03 -6.10 -5.06
CA ARG A 15 5.00 -5.81 -6.12
C ARG A 15 6.31 -5.31 -5.54
N ASN A 16 7.38 -6.07 -5.75
CA ASN A 16 8.70 -5.72 -5.25
C ASN A 16 9.50 -4.94 -6.30
N ILE A 17 9.55 -3.62 -6.13
CA ILE A 17 10.26 -2.70 -7.05
C ILE A 17 11.79 -2.92 -7.11
N ARG A 18 12.38 -3.72 -6.21
CA ARG A 18 13.80 -4.10 -6.33
C ARG A 18 14.01 -5.21 -7.35
N ARG A 19 12.97 -5.98 -7.66
CA ARG A 19 13.02 -7.11 -8.60
C ARG A 19 12.19 -6.87 -9.87
N ASP A 20 11.21 -5.98 -9.78
CA ASP A 20 10.32 -5.59 -10.87
C ASP A 20 10.67 -4.17 -11.33
N SER A 21 11.44 -4.07 -12.42
CA SER A 21 11.88 -2.80 -12.99
C SER A 21 10.72 -1.98 -13.56
N GLU A 22 9.66 -2.63 -14.05
CA GLU A 22 8.48 -1.96 -14.58
C GLU A 22 7.68 -1.31 -13.44
N ALA A 23 7.45 -2.06 -12.34
CA ALA A 23 6.82 -1.51 -11.14
C ALA A 23 7.64 -0.35 -10.55
N LYS A 24 8.98 -0.49 -10.52
CA LYS A 24 9.87 0.60 -10.09
C LYS A 24 9.68 1.85 -10.96
N GLN A 25 9.66 1.68 -12.27
CA GLN A 25 9.55 2.78 -13.21
C GLN A 25 8.18 3.45 -13.11
N TYR A 26 7.10 2.68 -12.98
CA TYR A 26 5.77 3.23 -12.72
C TYR A 26 5.72 4.07 -11.43
N VAL A 27 6.28 3.55 -10.34
CA VAL A 27 6.30 4.26 -9.04
C VAL A 27 7.12 5.56 -9.10
N MET A 28 8.28 5.54 -9.77
CA MET A 28 9.15 6.73 -9.86
C MET A 28 8.66 7.73 -10.91
N ASP A 29 8.40 7.27 -12.14
CA ASP A 29 8.15 8.16 -13.29
C ASP A 29 6.68 8.59 -13.38
N THR A 30 5.74 7.72 -12.98
CA THR A 30 4.30 8.02 -13.08
C THR A 30 3.73 8.55 -11.78
N LEU A 31 4.09 7.93 -10.64
CA LEU A 31 3.57 8.35 -9.34
C LEU A 31 4.45 9.41 -8.65
N GLY A 32 5.71 9.59 -9.09
CA GLY A 32 6.63 10.56 -8.50
C GLY A 32 7.05 10.21 -7.08
N VAL A 33 6.98 8.93 -6.69
CA VAL A 33 7.23 8.49 -5.31
C VAL A 33 8.61 7.84 -5.20
N GLU A 34 9.43 8.38 -4.30
CA GLU A 34 10.77 7.87 -4.02
C GLU A 34 10.83 7.00 -2.76
N ALA A 35 9.78 7.05 -1.92
CA ALA A 35 9.72 6.37 -0.64
C ALA A 35 8.77 5.16 -0.66
N VAL A 36 9.20 4.05 -0.07
CA VAL A 36 8.41 2.83 0.13
C VAL A 36 8.29 2.51 1.62
N PRO A 37 7.25 1.78 2.07
CA PRO A 37 6.18 1.13 1.30
C PRO A 37 5.16 2.11 0.69
N LEU A 38 4.55 1.73 -0.43
CA LEU A 38 3.42 2.44 -1.05
C LEU A 38 2.29 1.43 -1.28
N THR A 39 1.06 1.83 -0.98
CA THR A 39 -0.14 1.00 -1.19
C THR A 39 -1.15 1.79 -1.99
N MET A 40 -1.74 1.15 -3.01
CA MET A 40 -2.89 1.65 -3.75
C MET A 40 -4.15 0.95 -3.26
N ILE A 41 -5.17 1.71 -2.89
CA ILE A 41 -6.47 1.19 -2.40
C ILE A 41 -7.56 1.93 -3.19
N ASP A 42 -8.27 1.24 -4.07
CA ASP A 42 -9.35 1.84 -4.89
C ASP A 42 -8.98 3.15 -5.61
N GLY A 43 -7.73 3.25 -6.07
CA GLY A 43 -7.20 4.45 -6.73
C GLY A 43 -6.63 5.52 -5.79
N GLU A 44 -6.78 5.35 -4.48
CA GLU A 44 -6.15 6.18 -3.46
C GLU A 44 -4.73 5.70 -3.14
N MET A 45 -3.79 6.64 -3.07
CA MET A 45 -2.40 6.35 -2.75
C MET A 45 -2.09 6.62 -1.28
N VAL A 46 -1.51 5.63 -0.61
CA VAL A 46 -0.99 5.74 0.76
C VAL A 46 0.52 5.47 0.74
N ILE A 47 1.30 6.47 1.14
CA ILE A 47 2.76 6.39 1.24
C ILE A 47 3.13 6.11 2.69
N GLY A 48 4.05 5.17 2.91
CA GLY A 48 4.48 4.73 4.23
C GLY A 48 3.46 3.83 4.93
N PHE A 49 3.37 3.97 6.25
CA PHE A 49 2.40 3.25 7.07
C PHE A 49 1.60 4.24 7.91
N ASP A 50 0.38 4.53 7.47
CA ASP A 50 -0.60 5.34 8.20
C ASP A 50 -1.79 4.45 8.55
N GLN A 51 -1.77 3.90 9.76
CA GLN A 51 -2.81 2.97 10.21
C GLN A 51 -4.21 3.58 10.16
N ALA A 52 -4.37 4.85 10.57
CA ALA A 52 -5.68 5.49 10.59
C ALA A 52 -6.25 5.67 9.17
N ARG A 53 -5.41 6.08 8.21
CA ARG A 53 -5.82 6.19 6.81
C ARG A 53 -6.11 4.83 6.19
N LEU A 54 -5.30 3.81 6.47
CA LEU A 54 -5.53 2.43 6.01
C LEU A 54 -6.83 1.87 6.56
N GLU A 55 -7.09 2.03 7.86
CA GLU A 55 -8.34 1.60 8.50
C GLU A 55 -9.55 2.26 7.84
N SER A 56 -9.46 3.57 7.57
CA SER A 56 -10.53 4.32 6.91
C SER A 56 -10.79 3.86 5.48
N LEU A 57 -9.74 3.65 4.67
CA LEU A 57 -9.89 3.27 3.26
C LEU A 57 -10.34 1.81 3.10
N LEU A 58 -9.92 0.93 4.02
CA LEU A 58 -10.23 -0.50 3.98
C LEU A 58 -11.48 -0.87 4.80
N ASN A 59 -12.18 0.13 5.36
CA ASN A 59 -13.34 -0.06 6.23
C ASN A 59 -13.08 -0.99 7.43
N ILE A 60 -11.87 -0.98 7.98
CA ILE A 60 -11.50 -1.77 9.14
C ILE A 60 -12.07 -1.10 10.39
N GLN A 61 -13.01 -1.76 11.06
CA GLN A 61 -13.54 -1.28 12.33
C GLN A 61 -12.53 -1.52 13.44
N ARG A 62 -12.18 -0.48 14.20
CA ARG A 62 -11.47 -0.70 15.46
C ARG A 62 -12.35 -1.52 16.39
N LYS A 63 -11.83 -2.68 16.81
CA LYS A 63 -12.41 -3.37 17.97
C LYS A 63 -12.24 -2.45 19.18
N MET A 64 -13.37 -2.06 19.78
CA MET A 64 -13.41 -1.37 21.07
C MET A 64 -13.02 -2.34 22.20
#